data_AF-A0A3M1HUG4-F1
#
_entry.id   AF-A0A3M1HUG4-F1
#
_cell.length_a   1.000
_cell.length_b   1.000
_cell.length_c   1.000
_cell.angle_alpha   90.00
_cell.angle_beta   90.00
_cell.angle_gamma   90.00
#
_symmetry.space_group_name_H-M   'P 1'
#
loop_
_entity.id
_entity.type
_entity.pdbx_description
1 polymer ?
#
loop_
_entity_poly.entity_id
_entity_poly.type
_entity_poly.pdbx_seq_one_letter_code
_entity_poly.pdbx_strand_id
1 'polypeptide(L)'
;MELPATARRLETCRPANCPAQLPQTRTNPNMNHFPKHLLALTMLLLGLTLAACSTTAIVPALPENTPTPHETMASPEGTAWSLQKYRNADGELVPPLAGTEITLDLQQDRLGGSAGCNDYFASYQPAGERLGMGPVASTRKMCLQPQGIMDQEGAYLKALGLAASYRLTGDSLILLDEGDRVVATFVPVSKITPQSALPLNTTWQWQELHESEPASVSVPRDPEKYTLTFLEDGSVSIQADCNRAQATYSLEGNNLVLLPGPATLAFCGEDSLDTLFLQMLGKVVAYSIEDGRLVLHLADNGGRMVFAAQD
;
A
#
# COMPACT_ATOMS: atom_id res chain seq x y z
N MET A 1 -56.44 -39.36 -37.99
CA MET A 1 -57.14 -38.20 -37.42
C MET A 1 -56.12 -37.08 -37.28
N GLU A 2 -56.55 -35.82 -37.34
CA GLU A 2 -55.73 -34.71 -37.87
C GLU A 2 -54.68 -34.08 -36.91
N LEU A 3 -53.80 -33.30 -37.53
CA LEU A 3 -52.79 -32.37 -36.98
C LEU A 3 -53.46 -31.08 -36.40
N PRO A 4 -52.75 -30.03 -35.91
CA PRO A 4 -51.29 -29.85 -35.76
C PRO A 4 -50.78 -29.30 -34.40
N ALA A 5 -49.44 -29.23 -34.35
CA ALA A 5 -48.56 -28.58 -33.37
C ALA A 5 -48.79 -27.08 -33.09
N THR A 6 -48.11 -26.58 -32.05
CA THR A 6 -47.47 -25.24 -32.08
C THR A 6 -46.17 -25.24 -31.26
N ALA A 7 -45.03 -25.13 -31.94
CA ALA A 7 -43.75 -24.86 -31.30
C ALA A 7 -43.52 -23.34 -31.24
N ARG A 8 -43.15 -22.80 -30.07
CA ARG A 8 -42.73 -21.39 -29.97
C ARG A 8 -41.23 -21.26 -30.23
N ARG A 9 -40.93 -20.81 -31.45
CA ARG A 9 -39.68 -20.13 -31.79
C ARG A 9 -39.69 -18.75 -31.12
N LEU A 10 -38.54 -18.29 -30.64
CA LEU A 10 -38.29 -16.87 -30.43
C LEU A 10 -36.99 -16.52 -31.14
N GLU A 11 -37.10 -15.67 -32.17
CA GLU A 11 -36.00 -15.25 -33.01
C GLU A 11 -35.01 -14.29 -32.32
N THR A 12 -33.80 -14.33 -32.85
CA THR A 12 -32.75 -13.32 -32.74
C THR A 12 -33.22 -11.92 -33.14
N CYS A 13 -32.88 -10.89 -32.36
CA CYS A 13 -33.03 -9.49 -32.74
C CYS A 13 -31.68 -8.80 -33.06
N ARG A 14 -31.56 -8.32 -34.30
CA ARG A 14 -30.56 -7.37 -34.83
C ARG A 14 -31.14 -6.83 -36.16
N PRO A 15 -30.82 -5.63 -36.68
CA PRO A 15 -30.34 -4.37 -36.06
C PRO A 15 -31.30 -3.17 -36.35
N ALA A 16 -30.83 -1.95 -36.05
CA ALA A 16 -31.20 -0.66 -36.69
C ALA A 16 -32.60 -0.04 -36.46
N ASN A 17 -32.69 0.84 -35.44
CA ASN A 17 -33.17 2.24 -35.56
C ASN A 17 -33.35 2.88 -34.18
N CYS A 18 -32.39 3.70 -33.74
CA CYS A 18 -32.56 4.67 -32.65
C CYS A 18 -32.07 6.04 -33.12
N PRO A 19 -32.95 7.04 -33.33
CA PRO A 19 -32.52 8.40 -33.64
C PRO A 19 -31.91 9.09 -32.41
N ALA A 20 -30.82 9.81 -32.60
CA ALA A 20 -30.25 10.66 -31.57
C ALA A 20 -31.10 11.93 -31.37
N GLN A 21 -31.40 12.30 -30.12
CA GLN A 21 -31.97 13.59 -29.78
C GLN A 21 -31.14 14.28 -28.68
N LEU A 22 -30.51 15.37 -29.09
CA LEU A 22 -29.81 16.32 -28.22
C LEU A 22 -30.83 17.09 -27.35
N PRO A 23 -30.62 17.21 -26.02
CA PRO A 23 -31.35 18.18 -25.21
C PRO A 23 -30.89 19.61 -25.58
N GLN A 24 -31.84 20.43 -26.02
CA GLN A 24 -31.62 21.84 -26.35
C GLN A 24 -31.30 22.69 -25.11
N THR A 25 -30.55 23.76 -25.33
CA THR A 25 -30.21 24.78 -24.33
C THR A 25 -31.45 25.50 -23.79
N ARG A 26 -31.53 25.66 -22.46
CA ARG A 26 -32.37 26.71 -21.85
C ARG A 26 -31.49 27.85 -21.38
N THR A 27 -31.50 28.94 -22.14
CA THR A 27 -31.12 30.26 -21.63
C THR A 27 -32.20 30.75 -20.68
N ASN A 28 -31.82 31.24 -19.49
CA ASN A 28 -32.74 31.87 -18.55
C ASN A 28 -32.22 33.26 -18.19
N PRO A 29 -32.77 34.34 -18.79
CA PRO A 29 -32.39 35.70 -18.44
C PRO A 29 -33.29 36.19 -17.29
N ASN A 30 -32.70 36.51 -16.13
CA ASN A 30 -33.30 37.56 -15.31
C ASN A 30 -32.29 38.35 -14.50
N MET A 31 -32.41 39.67 -14.59
CA MET A 31 -31.63 40.64 -13.85
C MET A 31 -32.26 40.87 -12.48
N ASN A 32 -31.46 41.02 -11.43
CA ASN A 32 -31.78 41.83 -10.25
C ASN A 32 -30.46 42.25 -9.59
N HIS A 33 -29.95 43.46 -9.86
CA HIS A 33 -30.13 44.63 -8.99
C HIS A 33 -29.58 44.45 -7.57
N PHE A 34 -28.28 44.71 -7.41
CA PHE A 34 -27.66 45.02 -6.10
C PHE A 34 -27.86 46.51 -5.78
N PRO A 35 -28.53 46.89 -4.67
CA PRO A 35 -28.73 48.28 -4.30
C PRO A 35 -27.47 48.88 -3.65
N LYS A 36 -27.21 50.15 -3.95
CA LYS A 36 -26.12 50.96 -3.37
C LYS A 36 -26.69 51.93 -2.34
N HIS A 37 -26.47 51.67 -1.05
CA HIS A 37 -26.67 52.65 0.04
C HIS A 37 -25.45 52.51 0.96
N LEU A 38 -24.54 53.49 1.11
CA LEU A 38 -24.72 54.90 1.53
C LEU A 38 -25.19 55.02 2.98
N LEU A 39 -24.22 55.10 3.90
CA LEU A 39 -24.39 55.72 5.21
C LEU A 39 -23.03 56.28 5.66
N ALA A 40 -22.93 57.61 5.67
CA ALA A 40 -21.82 58.32 6.28
C ALA A 40 -22.19 58.67 7.73
N LEU A 41 -21.22 58.61 8.65
CA LEU A 41 -21.33 59.38 9.88
C LEU A 41 -19.95 59.84 10.35
N THR A 42 -19.73 61.15 10.22
CA THR A 42 -18.59 61.90 10.76
C THR A 42 -18.84 62.22 12.24
N MET A 43 -17.83 62.06 13.10
CA MET A 43 -17.82 62.63 14.46
C MET A 43 -16.44 63.15 14.83
N LEU A 44 -16.44 64.33 15.44
CA LEU A 44 -15.33 65.30 15.55
C LEU A 44 -15.74 66.31 16.65
N LEU A 45 -14.90 66.86 17.52
CA LEU A 45 -13.44 66.98 17.61
C LEU A 45 -13.03 67.03 19.12
N LEU A 46 -11.73 66.87 19.41
CA LEU A 46 -11.00 67.55 20.52
C LEU A 46 -11.14 66.91 21.92
N GLY A 47 -10.08 66.64 22.70
CA GLY A 47 -8.65 66.95 22.59
C GLY A 47 -8.15 67.58 23.89
N LEU A 48 -7.15 67.00 24.56
CA LEU A 48 -6.28 67.72 25.49
C LEU A 48 -4.93 67.02 25.70
N THR A 49 -3.88 67.83 25.84
CA THR A 49 -2.47 67.45 25.88
C THR A 49 -1.95 67.27 27.30
N LEU A 50 -1.03 66.33 27.50
CA LEU A 50 -0.01 66.41 28.56
C LEU A 50 1.35 65.98 27.98
N ALA A 51 2.41 66.64 28.44
CA ALA A 51 3.71 66.68 27.77
C ALA A 51 4.77 65.78 28.42
N ALA A 52 5.78 65.45 27.62
CA ALA A 52 7.15 65.11 27.99
C ALA A 52 7.41 63.91 28.93
N CYS A 53 8.09 62.89 28.38
CA CYS A 53 9.51 62.76 28.67
C CYS A 53 10.22 62.02 27.52
N SER A 54 11.05 62.73 26.75
CA SER A 54 11.77 62.15 25.62
C SER A 54 13.10 61.53 26.08
N THR A 55 13.09 60.24 26.39
CA THR A 55 14.32 59.47 26.62
C THR A 55 14.61 58.61 25.40
N THR A 56 15.24 59.20 24.38
CA THR A 56 15.73 58.46 23.21
C THR A 56 16.91 57.59 23.62
N ALA A 57 16.63 56.38 24.10
CA ALA A 57 17.66 55.36 24.23
C ALA A 57 18.13 54.97 22.83
N ILE A 58 19.33 55.41 22.46
CA ILE A 58 20.02 54.92 21.26
C ILE A 58 20.42 53.48 21.57
N VAL A 59 19.55 52.53 21.21
CA VAL A 59 19.92 51.12 21.16
C VAL A 59 20.89 50.98 19.99
N PRO A 60 22.15 50.57 20.19
CA PRO A 60 23.01 50.25 19.07
C PRO A 60 22.39 49.07 18.34
N ALA A 61 22.07 49.24 17.05
CA ALA A 61 21.62 48.13 16.23
C ALA A 61 22.73 47.07 16.22
N LEU A 62 22.46 45.91 16.83
CA LEU A 62 23.27 44.73 16.57
C LEU A 62 23.20 44.45 15.07
N PRO A 63 24.30 44.05 14.42
CA PRO A 63 24.24 43.67 13.01
C PRO A 63 23.36 42.43 12.88
N GLU A 64 22.20 42.57 12.22
CA GLU A 64 21.26 41.47 11.90
C GLU A 64 21.82 40.47 10.86
N ASN A 65 23.15 40.39 10.72
CA ASN A 65 23.85 39.38 9.92
C ASN A 65 24.16 38.12 10.76
N THR A 66 23.20 37.70 11.58
CA THR A 66 23.14 36.30 12.01
C THR A 66 22.39 35.57 10.90
N PRO A 67 23.04 34.76 10.05
CA PRO A 67 22.28 33.89 9.16
C PRO A 67 21.42 33.01 10.05
N THR A 68 20.10 33.09 9.87
CA THR A 68 19.16 32.13 10.45
C THR A 68 19.73 30.73 10.21
N PRO A 69 19.80 29.83 11.21
CA PRO A 69 20.16 28.46 10.95
C PRO A 69 19.23 27.95 9.85
N HIS A 70 19.79 27.75 8.65
CA HIS A 70 19.02 27.25 7.54
C HIS A 70 18.70 25.82 7.96
N GLU A 71 17.46 25.60 8.35
CA GLU A 71 16.99 24.30 8.82
C GLU A 71 17.40 23.30 7.74
N THR A 72 18.27 22.36 8.12
CA THR A 72 18.76 21.34 7.19
C THR A 72 17.56 20.46 6.90
N MET A 73 16.78 20.86 5.90
CA MET A 73 15.61 20.12 5.46
C MET A 73 16.04 18.68 5.28
N ALA A 74 15.40 17.78 6.02
CA ALA A 74 15.76 16.38 5.97
C ALA A 74 15.65 15.94 4.50
N SER A 75 16.75 15.43 3.95
CA SER A 75 16.78 14.95 2.58
C SER A 75 16.40 13.48 2.55
N PRO A 76 15.57 13.03 1.59
CA PRO A 76 15.32 11.61 1.38
C PRO A 76 16.50 10.92 0.68
N GLU A 77 17.49 11.67 0.17
CA GLU A 77 18.69 11.12 -0.47
C GLU A 77 19.60 10.37 0.50
N GLY A 78 20.34 9.38 -0.02
CA GLY A 78 21.29 8.58 0.77
C GLY A 78 20.64 7.60 1.75
N THR A 79 19.31 7.53 1.77
CA THR A 79 18.52 6.51 2.45
C THR A 79 17.93 5.57 1.41
N ALA A 80 18.10 4.26 1.59
CA ALA A 80 17.34 3.26 0.86
C ALA A 80 15.96 3.16 1.51
N TRP A 81 14.89 3.28 0.72
CA TRP A 81 13.50 3.24 1.17
C TRP A 81 12.79 1.98 0.67
N SER A 82 11.85 1.45 1.43
CA SER A 82 10.99 0.34 1.04
C SER A 82 9.51 0.68 1.18
N LEU A 83 8.74 0.26 0.18
CA LEU A 83 7.36 0.66 -0.02
C LEU A 83 6.43 0.03 1.00
N GLN A 84 5.66 0.86 1.69
CA GLN A 84 4.59 0.43 2.60
C GLN A 84 3.23 0.44 1.91
N LYS A 85 2.94 1.50 1.15
CA LYS A 85 1.69 1.63 0.36
C LYS A 85 1.92 2.43 -0.92
N TYR A 86 1.22 2.10 -1.99
CA TYR A 86 1.18 2.89 -3.23
C TYR A 86 -0.24 3.02 -3.76
N ARG A 87 -0.44 4.00 -4.64
CA ARG A 87 -1.68 4.19 -5.38
C ARG A 87 -1.77 3.18 -6.52
N ASN A 88 -2.75 2.27 -6.48
CA ASN A 88 -2.99 1.29 -7.54
C ASN A 88 -3.61 1.93 -8.81
N ALA A 89 -3.92 1.10 -9.80
CA ALA A 89 -4.52 1.53 -11.06
C ALA A 89 -5.90 2.19 -10.90
N ASP A 90 -6.68 1.78 -9.89
CA ASP A 90 -8.02 2.29 -9.55
C ASP A 90 -7.98 3.57 -8.70
N GLY A 91 -6.79 3.95 -8.20
CA GLY A 91 -6.56 5.15 -7.40
C GLY A 91 -6.61 4.93 -5.90
N GLU A 92 -6.71 3.69 -5.42
CA GLU A 92 -6.73 3.32 -4.00
C GLU A 92 -5.30 3.12 -3.45
N LEU A 93 -5.11 3.32 -2.13
CA LEU A 93 -3.82 3.07 -1.47
C LEU A 93 -3.74 1.64 -0.94
N VAL A 94 -2.95 0.80 -1.61
CA VAL A 94 -2.77 -0.62 -1.28
C VAL A 94 -1.31 -0.90 -0.85
N PRO A 95 -1.06 -1.92 -0.02
CA PRO A 95 0.30 -2.41 0.24
C PRO A 95 0.89 -3.08 -1.02
N PRO A 96 2.21 -3.29 -1.10
CA PRO A 96 2.77 -4.22 -2.08
C PRO A 96 2.25 -5.65 -1.86
N LEU A 97 2.24 -6.43 -2.94
CA LEU A 97 1.95 -7.86 -2.92
C LEU A 97 2.91 -8.57 -1.97
N ALA A 98 2.35 -9.44 -1.15
CA ALA A 98 3.10 -10.35 -0.31
C ALA A 98 4.10 -11.17 -1.15
N GLY A 99 5.34 -11.31 -0.67
CA GLY A 99 6.42 -11.99 -1.39
C GLY A 99 7.16 -11.11 -2.40
N THR A 100 6.89 -9.80 -2.42
CA THR A 100 7.57 -8.83 -3.29
C THR A 100 8.16 -7.68 -2.47
N GLU A 101 9.31 -7.16 -2.91
CA GLU A 101 9.89 -5.95 -2.35
C GLU A 101 9.99 -4.87 -3.42
N ILE A 102 9.41 -3.69 -3.12
CA ILE A 102 9.55 -2.48 -3.93
C ILE A 102 10.40 -1.48 -3.15
N THR A 103 11.52 -1.07 -3.73
CA THR A 103 12.48 -0.15 -3.11
C THR A 103 12.57 1.17 -3.87
N LEU A 104 13.08 2.20 -3.20
CA LEU A 104 13.36 3.51 -3.75
C LEU A 104 14.66 4.04 -3.14
N ASP A 105 15.67 4.23 -3.97
CA ASP A 105 16.90 4.94 -3.65
C ASP A 105 16.89 6.29 -4.38
N LEU A 106 17.08 7.38 -3.63
CA LEU A 106 17.24 8.73 -4.19
C LEU A 106 18.69 9.19 -4.10
N GLN A 107 19.18 9.74 -5.20
CA GLN A 107 20.48 10.41 -5.36
C GLN A 107 20.23 11.76 -6.04
N GLN A 108 21.24 12.63 -6.07
CA GLN A 108 21.11 14.07 -6.39
C GLN A 108 20.30 14.44 -7.67
N ASP A 109 20.32 13.62 -8.71
CA ASP A 109 19.62 13.86 -9.98
C ASP A 109 18.83 12.63 -10.51
N ARG A 110 18.80 11.55 -9.73
CA ARG A 110 18.29 10.25 -10.16
C ARG A 110 17.70 9.43 -9.02
N LEU A 111 16.70 8.64 -9.35
CA LEU A 111 16.12 7.64 -8.47
C LEU A 111 16.00 6.29 -9.17
N GLY A 112 15.80 5.23 -8.39
CA GLY A 112 15.57 3.88 -8.89
C GLY A 112 15.38 2.88 -7.77
N GLY A 113 15.28 1.60 -8.12
CA GLY A 113 15.11 0.51 -7.15
C GLY A 113 14.52 -0.74 -7.80
N SER A 114 14.04 -1.66 -6.97
CA SER A 114 13.17 -2.78 -7.39
C SER A 114 11.72 -2.31 -7.49
N ALA A 115 11.00 -2.72 -8.54
CA ALA A 115 9.55 -2.61 -8.67
C ALA A 115 8.84 -3.97 -8.44
N GLY A 116 9.50 -4.90 -7.74
CA GLY A 116 9.02 -6.25 -7.44
C GLY A 116 9.56 -7.28 -8.44
N CYS A 117 9.32 -7.09 -9.75
CA CYS A 117 9.89 -7.96 -10.79
C CYS A 117 11.11 -7.33 -11.48
N ASN A 118 10.97 -6.09 -11.97
CA ASN A 118 12.02 -5.36 -12.67
C ASN A 118 12.68 -4.28 -11.82
N ASP A 119 13.94 -4.03 -12.13
CA ASP A 119 14.67 -2.86 -11.68
C ASP A 119 14.20 -1.66 -12.50
N TYR A 120 14.01 -0.51 -11.85
CA TYR A 120 13.58 0.73 -12.47
C TYR A 120 14.52 1.90 -12.16
N PHE A 121 14.44 2.93 -12.99
CA PHE A 121 15.17 4.19 -12.80
C PHE A 121 14.45 5.36 -13.48
N ALA A 122 14.64 6.56 -12.92
CA ALA A 122 14.22 7.82 -13.49
C ALA A 122 15.23 8.92 -13.14
N SER A 123 15.31 9.98 -13.96
CA SER A 123 15.90 11.25 -13.51
C SER A 123 14.86 12.07 -12.76
N TYR A 124 15.31 12.95 -11.86
CA TYR A 124 14.47 14.02 -11.32
C TYR A 124 15.29 15.28 -11.08
N GLN A 125 14.63 16.44 -11.03
CA GLN A 125 15.24 17.67 -10.50
C GLN A 125 14.70 17.97 -9.10
N PRO A 126 15.53 17.95 -8.04
CA PRO A 126 15.12 18.45 -6.73
C PRO A 126 14.96 19.96 -6.74
N ALA A 127 13.84 20.46 -6.19
CA ALA A 127 13.56 21.87 -6.02
C ALA A 127 12.92 22.12 -4.63
N GLY A 128 13.73 21.92 -3.58
CA GLY A 128 13.23 21.81 -2.21
C GLY A 128 12.43 20.52 -2.05
N GLU A 129 11.19 20.63 -1.57
CA GLU A 129 10.27 19.49 -1.48
C GLU A 129 9.66 19.07 -2.83
N ARG A 130 9.88 19.83 -3.92
CA ARG A 130 9.36 19.47 -5.26
C ARG A 130 10.30 18.54 -6.02
N LEU A 131 9.68 17.63 -6.78
CA LEU A 131 10.33 16.63 -7.62
C LEU A 131 9.93 16.87 -9.08
N GLY A 132 10.85 17.41 -9.89
CA GLY A 132 10.67 17.48 -11.34
C GLY A 132 10.96 16.13 -11.98
N MET A 133 9.97 15.22 -11.97
CA MET A 133 10.14 13.84 -12.46
C MET A 133 10.38 13.75 -13.97
N GLY A 134 11.42 13.00 -14.35
CA GLY A 134 11.65 12.56 -15.72
C GLY A 134 10.91 11.26 -16.06
N PRO A 135 11.03 10.75 -17.29
CA PRO A 135 10.43 9.48 -17.68
C PRO A 135 10.96 8.32 -16.83
N VAL A 136 10.05 7.53 -16.26
CA VAL A 136 10.38 6.29 -15.55
C VAL A 136 10.61 5.17 -16.56
N ALA A 137 11.74 4.47 -16.43
CA ALA A 137 12.10 3.31 -17.24
C ALA A 137 12.35 2.08 -16.37
N SER A 138 12.11 0.89 -16.91
CA SER A 138 12.36 -0.40 -16.24
C SER A 138 13.08 -1.41 -17.14
N THR A 139 13.67 -2.42 -16.51
CA THR A 139 14.13 -3.64 -17.20
C THR A 139 12.93 -4.49 -17.69
N ARG A 140 13.19 -5.61 -18.40
CA ARG A 140 12.13 -6.43 -19.05
C ARG A 140 12.27 -7.92 -18.77
N LYS A 141 12.43 -8.26 -17.50
CA LYS A 141 12.17 -9.59 -16.93
C LYS A 141 10.65 -9.87 -16.97
N MET A 142 10.30 -11.15 -17.04
CA MET A 142 8.92 -11.64 -16.90
C MET A 142 8.86 -12.48 -15.63
N CYS A 143 8.07 -12.05 -14.65
CA CYS A 143 7.84 -12.79 -13.41
C CYS A 143 6.42 -13.35 -13.42
N LEU A 144 6.28 -14.64 -13.11
CA LEU A 144 4.98 -15.33 -13.08
C LEU A 144 4.40 -15.47 -11.66
N GLN A 145 5.21 -15.18 -10.64
CA GLN A 145 4.87 -15.38 -9.23
C GLN A 145 5.44 -14.24 -8.36
N PRO A 146 4.70 -13.83 -7.30
CA PRO A 146 3.27 -14.14 -7.08
C PRO A 146 2.39 -13.61 -8.23
N GLN A 147 1.19 -14.16 -8.40
CA GLN A 147 0.22 -13.64 -9.38
C GLN A 147 0.02 -12.13 -9.20
N GLY A 148 -0.09 -11.41 -10.32
CA GLY A 148 -0.25 -9.95 -10.32
C GLY A 148 1.03 -9.16 -10.12
N ILE A 149 2.21 -9.77 -9.92
CA ILE A 149 3.49 -9.04 -9.76
C ILE A 149 3.78 -8.07 -10.93
N MET A 150 3.46 -8.46 -12.17
CA MET A 150 3.63 -7.62 -13.36
C MET A 150 2.63 -6.45 -13.40
N ASP A 151 1.41 -6.65 -12.90
CA ASP A 151 0.38 -5.60 -12.84
C ASP A 151 0.68 -4.60 -11.73
N GLN A 152 1.19 -5.08 -10.59
CA GLN A 152 1.74 -4.25 -9.52
C GLN A 152 2.88 -3.37 -10.04
N GLU A 153 3.86 -3.95 -10.73
CA GLU A 153 4.98 -3.18 -11.29
C GLU A 153 4.46 -2.05 -12.19
N GLY A 154 3.57 -2.38 -13.13
CA GLY A 154 2.97 -1.39 -14.04
C GLY A 154 2.20 -0.29 -13.29
N ALA A 155 1.44 -0.65 -12.26
CA ALA A 155 0.69 0.28 -11.43
C ALA A 155 1.62 1.18 -10.59
N TYR A 156 2.65 0.61 -9.95
CA TYR A 156 3.64 1.34 -9.16
C TYR A 156 4.43 2.33 -10.02
N LEU A 157 4.99 1.90 -11.16
CA LEU A 157 5.77 2.78 -12.04
C LEU A 157 4.91 3.91 -12.63
N LYS A 158 3.65 3.62 -12.96
CA LYS A 158 2.67 4.64 -13.39
C LYS A 158 2.36 5.64 -12.27
N ALA A 159 2.20 5.17 -11.03
CA ALA A 159 1.96 6.05 -9.88
C ALA A 159 3.18 6.91 -9.57
N LEU A 160 4.38 6.33 -9.56
CA LEU A 160 5.65 7.03 -9.34
C LEU A 160 5.86 8.16 -10.35
N GLY A 161 5.50 7.95 -11.62
CA GLY A 161 5.54 8.99 -12.66
C GLY A 161 4.60 10.18 -12.44
N LEU A 162 3.70 10.14 -11.45
CA LEU A 162 2.83 11.25 -11.03
C LEU A 162 3.39 12.02 -9.81
N ALA A 163 4.51 11.60 -9.22
CA ALA A 163 5.10 12.29 -8.08
C ALA A 163 5.59 13.70 -8.48
N ALA A 164 5.15 14.72 -7.73
CA ALA A 164 5.50 16.12 -7.94
C ALA A 164 6.15 16.76 -6.71
N SER A 165 5.98 16.15 -5.53
CA SER A 165 6.64 16.56 -4.29
C SER A 165 6.82 15.37 -3.35
N TYR A 166 7.61 15.58 -2.29
CA TYR A 166 7.73 14.65 -1.17
C TYR A 166 7.46 15.36 0.16
N ARG A 167 7.16 14.56 1.18
CA ARG A 167 7.14 14.98 2.58
C ARG A 167 7.81 13.90 3.43
N LEU A 168 8.68 14.32 4.34
CA LEU A 168 9.16 13.46 5.42
C LEU A 168 8.29 13.67 6.65
N THR A 169 7.89 12.59 7.33
CA THR A 169 7.06 12.66 8.54
C THR A 169 7.42 11.51 9.46
N GLY A 170 8.05 11.83 10.60
CA GLY A 170 8.71 10.81 11.43
C GLY A 170 9.79 10.07 10.63
N ASP A 171 9.75 8.74 10.67
CA ASP A 171 10.60 7.87 9.85
C ASP A 171 9.98 7.52 8.47
N SER A 172 9.01 8.28 7.95
CA SER A 172 8.33 7.94 6.67
C SER A 172 8.59 8.97 5.57
N LEU A 173 8.84 8.49 4.36
CA LEU A 173 8.84 9.25 3.11
C LEU A 173 7.49 9.08 2.42
N ILE A 174 6.81 10.19 2.15
CA ILE A 174 5.54 10.24 1.44
C ILE A 174 5.77 10.97 0.12
N LEU A 175 5.51 10.32 -1.01
CA LEU A 175 5.45 10.97 -2.31
C LEU A 175 4.03 11.46 -2.58
N LEU A 176 3.90 12.64 -3.16
CA LEU A 176 2.64 13.34 -3.40
C LEU A 176 2.54 13.74 -4.89
N ASP A 177 1.34 13.76 -5.44
CA ASP A 177 1.07 14.30 -6.78
C ASP A 177 0.87 15.83 -6.76
N GLU A 178 0.65 16.44 -7.94
CA GLU A 178 0.41 17.89 -8.08
C GLU A 178 -0.82 18.40 -7.29
N GLY A 179 -1.71 17.51 -6.85
CA GLY A 179 -2.88 17.82 -6.04
C GLY A 179 -2.72 17.47 -4.55
N ASP A 180 -1.48 17.32 -4.07
CA ASP A 180 -1.12 16.92 -2.70
C ASP A 180 -1.70 15.56 -2.27
N ARG A 181 -2.03 14.67 -3.21
CA ARG A 181 -2.56 13.34 -2.92
C ARG A 181 -1.42 12.32 -2.87
N VAL A 182 -1.45 11.42 -1.89
CA VAL A 182 -0.41 10.39 -1.70
C VAL A 182 -0.27 9.50 -2.94
N VAL A 183 0.93 9.46 -3.50
CA VAL A 183 1.34 8.54 -4.57
C VAL A 183 1.86 7.24 -3.96
N ALA A 184 2.76 7.38 -2.99
CA ALA A 184 3.41 6.27 -2.30
C ALA A 184 3.86 6.69 -0.89
N THR A 185 4.02 5.70 -0.01
CA THR A 185 4.56 5.87 1.35
C THR A 185 5.60 4.79 1.58
N PHE A 186 6.75 5.19 2.09
CA PHE A 186 7.91 4.33 2.35
C PHE A 186 8.46 4.53 3.76
N VAL A 187 9.23 3.56 4.22
CA VAL A 187 10.09 3.64 5.42
C VAL A 187 11.54 3.28 5.04
N PRO A 188 12.56 3.69 5.81
CA PRO A 188 13.94 3.30 5.56
C PRO A 188 14.10 1.77 5.58
N VAL A 189 14.95 1.22 4.72
CA VAL A 189 15.29 -0.22 4.74
C VAL A 189 15.86 -0.63 6.10
N SER A 190 16.61 0.26 6.77
CA SER A 190 17.08 0.05 8.15
C SER A 190 15.97 0.04 9.21
N LYS A 191 14.78 0.56 8.90
CA LYS A 191 13.57 0.52 9.73
C LYS A 191 12.67 -0.68 9.36
N ILE A 192 12.93 -1.36 8.24
CA ILE A 192 12.56 -2.77 8.06
C ILE A 192 13.47 -3.62 8.97
N THR A 193 13.30 -3.45 10.28
CA THR A 193 13.49 -4.60 11.16
C THR A 193 12.52 -5.67 10.63
N PRO A 194 12.95 -6.92 10.34
CA PRO A 194 12.00 -7.98 9.99
C PRO A 194 10.92 -7.97 11.06
N GLN A 195 9.66 -7.80 10.64
CA GLN A 195 8.55 -7.36 11.49
C GLN A 195 8.29 -8.38 12.60
N SER A 196 8.99 -8.20 13.72
CA SER A 196 9.47 -9.29 14.60
C SER A 196 10.11 -10.44 13.82
N ALA A 197 11.44 -10.57 13.89
CA ALA A 197 12.17 -11.70 13.32
C ALA A 197 11.46 -13.02 13.66
N LEU A 198 11.09 -13.78 12.64
CA LEU A 198 10.17 -14.93 12.72
C LEU A 198 10.46 -15.78 13.96
N PRO A 199 9.58 -15.80 14.98
CA PRO A 199 9.92 -16.39 16.28
C PRO A 199 10.20 -17.90 16.19
N LEU A 200 11.47 -18.24 16.32
CA LEU A 200 11.98 -19.61 16.30
C LEU A 200 11.66 -20.32 17.62
N ASN A 201 11.55 -21.64 17.56
CA ASN A 201 11.17 -22.53 18.66
C ASN A 201 9.82 -22.16 19.34
N THR A 202 9.04 -21.29 18.70
CA THR A 202 7.68 -20.90 19.09
C THR A 202 6.69 -21.75 18.31
N THR A 203 5.77 -22.42 18.99
CA THR A 203 4.71 -23.19 18.34
C THR A 203 3.54 -22.27 18.03
N TRP A 204 3.10 -22.27 16.78
CA TRP A 204 2.03 -21.43 16.23
C TRP A 204 0.82 -22.28 15.89
N GLN A 205 -0.34 -21.97 16.44
CA GLN A 205 -1.62 -22.69 16.22
C GLN A 205 -2.47 -21.96 15.19
N TRP A 206 -2.94 -22.67 14.16
CA TRP A 206 -3.75 -22.11 13.09
C TRP A 206 -5.14 -21.69 13.59
N GLN A 207 -5.47 -20.41 13.44
CA GLN A 207 -6.74 -19.83 13.93
C GLN A 207 -7.71 -19.54 12.79
N GLU A 208 -7.23 -18.95 11.70
CA GLU A 208 -8.08 -18.45 10.62
C GLU A 208 -7.43 -18.69 9.26
N LEU A 209 -8.26 -18.92 8.24
CA LEU A 209 -7.92 -18.79 6.83
C LEU A 209 -8.86 -17.77 6.21
N HIS A 210 -8.28 -16.71 5.64
CA HIS A 210 -8.98 -15.72 4.85
C HIS A 210 -8.65 -16.01 3.38
N GLU A 211 -9.65 -16.34 2.58
CA GLU A 211 -9.51 -16.49 1.12
C GLU A 211 -10.02 -15.21 0.44
N SER A 212 -9.41 -14.82 -0.70
CA SER A 212 -9.84 -13.60 -1.42
C SER A 212 -10.84 -13.89 -2.56
N GLU A 213 -10.82 -15.10 -3.14
CA GLU A 213 -11.58 -15.44 -4.35
C GLU A 213 -12.19 -16.86 -4.27
N PRO A 214 -13.48 -17.01 -3.90
CA PRO A 214 -14.37 -15.97 -3.37
C PRO A 214 -13.92 -15.52 -1.98
N ALA A 215 -14.23 -14.27 -1.62
CA ALA A 215 -13.92 -13.74 -0.30
C ALA A 215 -14.60 -14.55 0.80
N SER A 216 -13.80 -15.19 1.66
CA SER A 216 -14.23 -16.22 2.62
C SER A 216 -13.35 -16.17 3.87
N VAL A 217 -13.92 -16.53 5.03
CA VAL A 217 -13.15 -16.74 6.27
C VAL A 217 -13.59 -18.06 6.89
N SER A 218 -12.63 -18.92 7.19
CA SER A 218 -12.84 -20.19 7.88
C SER A 218 -11.91 -20.32 9.10
N VAL A 219 -12.34 -21.12 10.08
CA VAL A 219 -11.68 -21.34 11.37
C VAL A 219 -11.60 -22.85 11.62
N PRO A 220 -10.42 -23.44 11.88
CA PRO A 220 -10.32 -24.84 12.27
C PRO A 220 -11.10 -25.12 13.55
N ARG A 221 -11.81 -26.26 13.63
CA ARG A 221 -12.57 -26.62 14.83
C ARG A 221 -11.67 -26.93 16.04
N ASP A 222 -10.55 -27.60 15.76
CA ASP A 222 -9.56 -28.08 16.72
C ASP A 222 -8.18 -27.43 16.41
N PRO A 223 -8.02 -26.10 16.59
CA PRO A 223 -6.84 -25.36 16.14
C PRO A 223 -5.52 -25.84 16.77
N GLU A 224 -5.59 -26.43 17.96
CA GLU A 224 -4.44 -27.00 18.68
C GLU A 224 -3.81 -28.21 17.97
N LYS A 225 -4.49 -28.79 16.98
CA LYS A 225 -3.95 -29.89 16.16
C LYS A 225 -3.29 -29.44 14.85
N TYR A 226 -3.35 -28.15 14.53
CA TYR A 226 -2.79 -27.58 13.29
C TYR A 226 -1.70 -26.58 13.65
N THR A 227 -0.47 -27.07 13.78
CA THR A 227 0.63 -26.30 14.37
C THR A 227 1.89 -26.25 13.51
N LEU A 228 2.62 -25.15 13.64
CA LEU A 228 3.93 -24.91 13.03
C LEU A 228 4.94 -24.53 14.12
N THR A 229 6.17 -25.05 14.04
CA THR A 229 7.30 -24.55 14.84
C THR A 229 8.49 -24.35 13.92
N PHE A 230 8.92 -23.10 13.74
CA PHE A 230 10.12 -22.76 12.97
C PHE A 230 11.37 -23.04 13.80
N LEU A 231 12.38 -23.70 13.23
CA LEU A 231 13.57 -24.16 13.93
C LEU A 231 14.84 -23.50 13.39
N GLU A 232 15.85 -23.35 14.25
CA GLU A 232 17.12 -22.68 13.94
C GLU A 232 17.95 -23.34 12.81
N ASP A 233 17.63 -24.59 12.45
CA ASP A 233 18.28 -25.33 11.36
C ASP A 233 17.69 -25.06 9.96
N GLY A 234 16.70 -24.17 9.86
CA GLY A 234 16.00 -23.86 8.60
C GLY A 234 14.84 -24.81 8.28
N SER A 235 14.41 -25.63 9.26
CA SER A 235 13.23 -26.49 9.13
C SER A 235 12.01 -25.95 9.87
N VAL A 236 10.84 -26.49 9.51
CA VAL A 236 9.56 -26.26 10.21
C VAL A 236 9.00 -27.61 10.62
N SER A 237 8.76 -27.80 11.92
CA SER A 237 7.97 -28.92 12.43
C SER A 237 6.49 -28.62 12.22
N ILE A 238 5.74 -29.55 11.63
CA ILE A 238 4.33 -29.36 11.28
C ILE A 238 3.49 -30.49 11.88
N GLN A 239 2.42 -30.12 12.61
CA GLN A 239 1.31 -31.03 12.89
C GLN A 239 0.10 -30.61 12.07
N ALA A 240 -0.51 -31.57 11.38
CA ALA A 240 -1.68 -31.41 10.53
C ALA A 240 -2.73 -32.43 10.99
N ASP A 241 -3.56 -32.03 11.95
CA ASP A 241 -4.46 -32.91 12.71
C ASP A 241 -3.70 -34.06 13.40
N CYS A 242 -3.93 -35.30 12.95
CA CYS A 242 -3.24 -36.51 13.40
C CYS A 242 -1.95 -36.80 12.62
N ASN A 243 -1.73 -36.11 11.50
CA ASN A 243 -0.55 -36.25 10.67
C ASN A 243 0.59 -35.31 11.10
N ARG A 244 1.83 -35.70 10.79
CA ARG A 244 3.03 -34.89 11.01
C ARG A 244 3.81 -34.76 9.72
N ALA A 245 4.40 -33.59 9.51
CA ALA A 245 5.30 -33.31 8.40
C ALA A 245 6.49 -32.47 8.88
N GLN A 246 7.50 -32.34 8.00
CA GLN A 246 8.57 -31.36 8.13
C GLN A 246 8.60 -30.54 6.84
N ALA A 247 8.86 -29.25 6.94
CA ALA A 247 9.19 -28.41 5.78
C ALA A 247 10.60 -27.85 5.93
N THR A 248 11.20 -27.37 4.84
CA THR A 248 12.27 -26.36 4.92
C THR A 248 11.69 -24.98 4.67
N TYR A 249 12.36 -23.94 5.15
CA TYR A 249 12.00 -22.56 4.85
C TYR A 249 13.19 -21.72 4.38
N SER A 250 12.90 -20.70 3.58
CA SER A 250 13.85 -19.64 3.20
C SER A 250 13.29 -18.29 3.59
N LEU A 251 14.15 -17.38 4.07
CA LEU A 251 13.77 -16.08 4.61
C LEU A 251 14.62 -14.96 3.99
N GLU A 252 13.99 -14.05 3.28
CA GLU A 252 14.62 -12.83 2.74
C GLU A 252 13.75 -11.62 3.12
N GLY A 253 14.11 -10.95 4.22
CA GLY A 253 13.29 -9.89 4.81
C GLY A 253 11.96 -10.43 5.33
N ASN A 254 10.87 -10.06 4.65
CA ASN A 254 9.51 -10.56 4.89
C ASN A 254 9.11 -11.70 3.92
N ASN A 255 9.89 -11.96 2.87
CA ASN A 255 9.64 -13.07 1.97
C ASN A 255 9.94 -14.37 2.71
N LEU A 256 8.96 -15.27 2.73
CA LEU A 256 9.02 -16.56 3.39
C LEU A 256 8.49 -17.59 2.40
N VAL A 257 9.35 -18.50 1.98
CA VAL A 257 8.96 -19.65 1.15
C VAL A 257 9.03 -20.88 2.02
N LEU A 258 7.93 -21.64 2.09
CA LEU A 258 7.87 -22.94 2.73
C LEU A 258 7.91 -24.04 1.66
N LEU A 259 8.68 -25.10 1.92
CA LEU A 259 8.72 -26.30 1.10
C LEU A 259 8.30 -27.51 1.95
N PRO A 260 7.00 -27.81 2.07
CA PRO A 260 6.51 -28.99 2.78
C PRO A 260 7.10 -30.29 2.19
N GLY A 261 7.75 -31.06 3.06
CA GLY A 261 8.17 -32.43 2.78
C GLY A 261 7.02 -33.43 2.94
N PRO A 262 7.32 -34.74 2.86
CA PRO A 262 6.30 -35.78 3.01
C PRO A 262 5.69 -35.77 4.41
N ALA A 263 4.37 -35.84 4.47
CA ALA A 263 3.62 -36.09 5.69
C ALA A 263 3.47 -37.59 5.98
N THR A 264 3.13 -37.93 7.23
CA THR A 264 2.51 -39.24 7.52
C THR A 264 1.17 -39.37 6.78
N LEU A 265 0.73 -40.61 6.55
CA LEU A 265 -0.51 -40.91 5.80
C LEU A 265 -1.56 -41.61 6.69
N ALA A 266 -1.83 -41.04 7.86
CA ALA A 266 -2.92 -41.48 8.72
C ALA A 266 -4.25 -40.85 8.26
N PHE A 267 -5.36 -41.56 8.44
CA PHE A 267 -6.70 -41.00 8.21
C PHE A 267 -7.18 -40.31 9.50
N CYS A 268 -7.30 -39.00 9.48
CA CYS A 268 -7.69 -38.21 10.66
C CYS A 268 -9.22 -38.01 10.81
N GLY A 269 -10.02 -38.50 9.85
CA GLY A 269 -11.47 -38.32 9.80
C GLY A 269 -11.93 -37.43 8.63
N GLU A 270 -13.22 -37.47 8.31
CA GLU A 270 -13.79 -36.73 7.16
C GLU A 270 -13.86 -35.20 7.38
N ASP A 271 -13.87 -34.75 8.64
CA ASP A 271 -13.84 -33.34 9.04
C ASP A 271 -12.40 -32.77 9.13
N SER A 272 -11.37 -33.57 8.86
CA SER A 272 -9.95 -33.14 8.93
C SER A 272 -9.61 -32.11 7.86
N LEU A 273 -8.84 -31.10 8.26
CA LEU A 273 -8.28 -30.07 7.37
C LEU A 273 -6.80 -30.34 7.04
N ASP A 274 -6.24 -31.50 7.39
CA ASP A 274 -4.82 -31.82 7.26
C ASP A 274 -4.26 -31.58 5.84
N THR A 275 -4.99 -32.04 4.83
CA THR A 275 -4.64 -31.87 3.41
C THR A 275 -4.72 -30.41 2.97
N LEU A 276 -5.78 -29.69 3.39
CA LEU A 276 -5.94 -28.25 3.09
C LEU A 276 -4.82 -27.43 3.75
N PHE A 277 -4.53 -27.71 5.02
CA PHE A 277 -3.47 -27.04 5.79
C PHE A 277 -2.12 -27.19 5.09
N LEU A 278 -1.69 -28.41 4.80
CA LEU A 278 -0.43 -28.69 4.10
C LEU A 278 -0.38 -28.05 2.70
N GLN A 279 -1.50 -28.04 1.97
CA GLN A 279 -1.61 -27.38 0.67
C GLN A 279 -1.44 -25.85 0.77
N MET A 280 -2.04 -25.20 1.77
CA MET A 280 -1.92 -23.76 1.96
C MET A 280 -0.51 -23.36 2.40
N LEU A 281 0.15 -24.16 3.26
CA LEU A 281 1.56 -23.93 3.62
C LEU A 281 2.48 -23.93 2.39
N GLY A 282 2.23 -24.82 1.42
CA GLY A 282 2.95 -24.85 0.13
C GLY A 282 2.70 -23.65 -0.80
N LYS A 283 1.81 -22.72 -0.44
CA LYS A 283 1.53 -21.46 -1.17
C LYS A 283 2.08 -20.21 -0.48
N VAL A 284 2.76 -20.34 0.66
CA VAL A 284 3.25 -19.18 1.42
C VAL A 284 4.39 -18.49 0.67
N VAL A 285 4.28 -17.17 0.53
CA VAL A 285 5.29 -16.31 -0.13
C VAL A 285 5.85 -15.21 0.78
N ALA A 286 5.14 -14.84 1.85
CA ALA A 286 5.63 -13.93 2.87
C ALA A 286 4.95 -14.14 4.22
N TYR A 287 5.49 -13.49 5.24
CA TYR A 287 4.90 -13.41 6.58
C TYR A 287 4.86 -11.96 7.08
N SER A 288 3.96 -11.73 8.03
CA SER A 288 3.96 -10.58 8.94
C SER A 288 3.65 -11.05 10.36
N ILE A 289 4.09 -10.28 11.36
CA ILE A 289 3.63 -10.43 12.75
C ILE A 289 2.69 -9.26 13.07
N GLU A 290 1.40 -9.55 13.20
CA GLU A 290 0.33 -8.57 13.40
C GLU A 290 -0.29 -8.78 14.78
N ASP A 291 -0.18 -7.79 15.67
CA ASP A 291 -0.67 -7.86 17.06
C ASP A 291 -0.20 -9.13 17.83
N GLY A 292 1.04 -9.58 17.55
CA GLY A 292 1.63 -10.80 18.13
C GLY A 292 1.20 -12.11 17.47
N ARG A 293 0.33 -12.06 16.45
CA ARG A 293 -0.09 -13.20 15.64
C ARG A 293 0.82 -13.37 14.43
N LEU A 294 1.18 -14.60 14.09
CA LEU A 294 1.86 -14.91 12.84
C LEU A 294 0.83 -14.95 11.71
N VAL A 295 1.06 -14.18 10.66
CA VAL A 295 0.25 -14.16 9.45
C VAL A 295 1.12 -14.67 8.30
N LEU A 296 0.67 -15.73 7.64
CA LEU A 296 1.29 -16.28 6.43
C LEU A 296 0.46 -15.88 5.22
N HIS A 297 1.07 -15.15 4.28
CA HIS A 297 0.42 -14.65 3.08
C HIS A 297 0.62 -15.61 1.92
N LEU A 298 -0.46 -15.89 1.19
CA LEU A 298 -0.52 -16.91 0.16
C LEU A 298 -0.43 -16.30 -1.25
N ALA A 299 0.25 -17.00 -2.16
CA ALA A 299 0.28 -16.68 -3.58
C ALA A 299 -1.13 -16.76 -4.24
N ASP A 300 -1.22 -16.30 -5.48
CA ASP A 300 -2.36 -16.51 -6.39
C ASP A 300 -3.71 -16.04 -5.82
N ASN A 301 -3.72 -14.86 -5.17
CA ASN A 301 -4.85 -14.30 -4.43
C ASN A 301 -5.45 -15.25 -3.36
N GLY A 302 -4.71 -16.29 -2.95
CA GLY A 302 -5.13 -17.29 -1.96
C GLY A 302 -5.43 -16.71 -0.58
N GLY A 303 -5.03 -15.46 -0.32
CA GLY A 303 -5.34 -14.71 0.90
C GLY A 303 -4.28 -14.95 1.98
N ARG A 304 -4.70 -15.26 3.21
CA ARG A 304 -3.76 -15.41 4.35
C ARG A 304 -4.24 -16.42 5.40
N MET A 305 -3.29 -17.12 5.98
CA MET A 305 -3.47 -17.95 7.18
C MET A 305 -3.02 -17.16 8.41
N VAL A 306 -3.80 -17.17 9.49
CA VAL A 306 -3.47 -16.46 10.74
C VAL A 306 -3.30 -17.46 11.88
N PHE A 307 -2.25 -17.29 12.67
CA PHE A 307 -1.86 -18.16 13.77
C PHE A 307 -1.68 -17.39 15.07
N ALA A 308 -2.02 -18.00 16.19
CA ALA A 308 -1.65 -17.52 17.52
C ALA A 308 -0.45 -18.30 18.04
N ALA A 309 0.41 -17.68 18.87
CA ALA A 309 1.40 -18.43 19.61
C ALA A 309 0.70 -19.36 20.62
N GLN A 310 1.23 -20.57 20.80
CA GLN A 310 0.82 -21.47 21.85
C GLN A 310 1.55 -21.09 23.15
N ASP A 311 0.77 -20.88 24.21
CA ASP A 311 1.25 -20.71 25.60
C ASP A 311 1.80 -22.03 26.19
#